data_AF-A0A968MZJ0-F1
#
_entry.id   AF-A0A968MZJ0-F1
#
_cell.length_a   1.000
_cell.length_b   1.000
_cell.length_c   1.000
_cell.angle_alpha   90.00
_cell.angle_beta   90.00
_cell.angle_gamma   90.00
#
_symmetry.space_group_name_H-M   'P 1'
#
loop_
_entity.id
_entity.type
_entity.pdbx_description
1 polymer ?
#
loop_
_entity_poly.entity_id
_entity_poly.type
_entity_poly.pdbx_seq_one_letter_code
_entity_poly.pdbx_strand_id
1 'polypeptide(L)' 'MKVITLHKNELARLCGVTTRTISVWLNIRYYEDLKKLGYTKSQKVLLPQQVTFIIGKLDIDTND' A
#
# COMPACT_ATOMS: atom_id res chain seq x y z
N MET A 1 1.89 -13.72 9.27
CA MET A 1 2.63 -12.82 8.35
C MET A 1 3.52 -11.87 9.13
N LYS A 2 4.83 -11.84 8.84
CA LYS A 2 5.71 -10.80 9.37
C LYS A 2 5.47 -9.55 8.52
N VAL A 3 4.70 -8.59 9.04
CA VAL A 3 4.32 -7.40 8.28
C VAL A 3 5.57 -6.52 8.13
N ILE A 4 6.11 -6.48 6.91
CA ILE A 4 7.30 -5.70 6.56
C ILE A 4 6.92 -4.36 5.95
N THR A 5 7.82 -3.39 6.05
CA THR A 5 7.73 -2.16 5.27
C THR A 5 7.89 -2.48 3.79
N LEU A 6 7.11 -1.82 2.92
CA LEU A 6 7.21 -2.00 1.47
C LEU A 6 7.36 -0.67 0.74
N HIS A 7 8.24 -0.62 -0.25
CA HIS A 7 8.25 0.48 -1.20
C HIS A 7 7.02 0.42 -2.12
N LYS A 8 6.56 1.58 -2.60
CA LYS A 8 5.49 1.67 -3.61
C LYS A 8 5.75 0.80 -4.84
N ASN A 9 7.01 0.68 -5.25
CA ASN A 9 7.41 -0.15 -6.38
C ASN A 9 7.26 -1.65 -6.09
N GLU A 10 7.56 -2.09 -4.87
CA GLU A 10 7.39 -3.48 -4.46
C GLU A 10 5.91 -3.82 -4.35
N LEU A 11 5.13 -2.92 -3.74
CA LEU A 11 3.68 -3.06 -3.70
C LEU A 11 3.08 -3.13 -5.12
N ALA A 12 3.58 -2.31 -6.06
CA ALA A 12 3.13 -2.36 -7.45
C ALA A 12 3.40 -3.72 -8.11
N ARG A 13 4.59 -4.31 -7.85
CA ARG A 13 4.93 -5.67 -8.32
C ARG A 13 4.03 -6.73 -7.71
N LEU A 14 3.79 -6.68 -6.40
CA LEU A 14 2.90 -7.63 -5.69
C LEU A 14 1.47 -7.56 -6.21
N CYS A 15 0.98 -6.35 -6.50
CA CYS A 15 -0.36 -6.14 -7.03
C CYS A 15 -0.46 -6.36 -8.55
N GLY A 16 0.64 -6.62 -9.27
CA GLY A 16 0.65 -6.73 -10.73
C GLY A 16 0.24 -5.44 -11.47
N VAL A 17 0.45 -4.27 -10.88
CA VAL A 17 0.05 -2.97 -11.46
C VAL A 17 1.21 -1.98 -11.55
N THR A 18 0.97 -0.82 -12.16
CA THR A 18 1.98 0.24 -12.23
C THR A 18 2.12 0.99 -10.90
N THR A 19 3.30 1.57 -10.64
CA THR A 19 3.52 2.46 -9.49
C THR A 19 2.59 3.69 -9.52
N ARG A 20 2.15 4.12 -10.71
CA ARG A 20 1.16 5.19 -10.87
C ARG A 20 -0.21 4.76 -10.30
N THR A 21 -0.65 3.55 -10.62
CA THR A 21 -1.90 2.96 -10.09
C THR A 21 -1.84 2.90 -8.56
N ILE A 22 -0.74 2.40 -8.00
CA ILE A 22 -0.52 2.40 -6.54
C ILE A 22 -0.58 3.83 -5.99
N SER A 23 0.05 4.80 -6.64
CA SER A 23 0.04 6.19 -6.17
C SER A 23 -1.37 6.79 -6.17
N VAL A 24 -2.20 6.48 -7.17
CA VAL A 24 -3.61 6.88 -7.21
C VAL A 24 -4.39 6.25 -6.06
N TRP A 25 -4.20 4.96 -5.81
CA TRP A 25 -4.87 4.28 -4.69
C TRP A 25 -4.49 4.88 -3.34
N LEU A 26 -3.20 5.07 -3.07
CA LEU A 26 -2.72 5.59 -1.79
C LEU A 26 -3.04 7.07 -1.57
N ASN A 27 -2.93 7.91 -2.61
CA ASN A 27 -3.05 9.36 -2.49
C ASN A 27 -4.48 9.88 -2.72
N ILE A 28 -5.36 9.08 -3.32
CA ILE A 28 -6.73 9.47 -3.65
C ILE A 28 -7.72 8.51 -3.01
N ARG A 29 -7.74 7.24 -3.45
CA ARG A 29 -8.82 6.30 -3.07
C ARG A 29 -8.84 5.97 -1.58
N TYR A 30 -7.67 5.79 -0.97
CA TYR A 30 -7.51 5.31 0.41
C TYR A 30 -6.80 6.32 1.32
N TYR A 31 -6.60 7.55 0.84
CA TYR A 31 -5.76 8.53 1.53
C TYR A 31 -6.28 8.86 2.92
N GLU A 32 -7.60 9.06 3.09
CA GLU A 32 -8.15 9.45 4.39
C GLU A 32 -7.99 8.36 5.46
N ASP A 33 -8.05 7.09 5.09
CA ASP A 33 -7.81 5.98 6.02
C ASP A 33 -6.32 5.78 6.30
N LEU A 34 -5.49 5.85 5.25
CA LEU A 34 -4.04 5.77 5.39
C LEU A 34 -3.46 6.94 6.21
N LYS A 35 -4.06 8.13 6.10
CA LYS A 35 -3.69 9.31 6.88
C LYS A 35 -3.86 9.07 8.38
N LYS A 36 -4.91 8.36 8.81
CA LYS A 36 -5.10 7.95 10.22
C LYS A 36 -4.00 7.00 10.69
N LEU A 37 -3.39 6.26 9.76
CA LEU A 37 -2.24 5.38 9.99
C LEU A 37 -0.88 6.08 9.79
N GLY A 38 -0.86 7.42 9.73
CA GLY A 38 0.36 8.23 9.61
C GLY A 38 0.94 8.31 8.20
N TYR A 39 0.19 7.96 7.15
CA TYR A 39 0.68 8.05 5.78
C TYR A 39 0.73 9.50 5.26
N THR A 40 1.78 9.83 4.53
CA THR A 40 1.90 11.10 3.80
C THR A 40 2.03 10.88 2.29
N LYS A 41 1.54 11.82 1.46
CA LYS A 41 1.54 11.66 -0.01
C LYS A 41 2.96 11.58 -0.61
N SER A 42 3.94 12.22 0.04
CA SER A 42 5.35 12.18 -0.33
C SER A 42 6.07 10.90 0.12
N GLN A 43 5.43 10.08 0.97
CA GLN A 43 6.03 8.86 1.51
C GLN A 43 6.30 7.85 0.40
N LYS A 44 7.51 7.28 0.39
CA LYS A 44 7.93 6.25 -0.59
C LYS A 44 7.81 4.83 -0.06
N VAL A 45 7.94 4.66 1.25
CA VAL A 45 7.94 3.39 1.98
C VAL A 45 6.70 3.33 2.85
N LEU A 46 5.83 2.35 2.65
CA LEU A 46 4.68 2.11 3.50
C LEU A 46 5.12 1.40 4.78
N LEU A 47 4.58 1.87 5.91
CA LEU A 47 4.74 1.23 7.21
C LEU A 47 3.95 -0.09 7.26
N PRO A 48 4.31 -1.03 8.14
CA PRO A 48 3.64 -2.32 8.25
C PRO A 48 2.10 -2.21 8.31
N GLN A 49 1.57 -1.37 9.20
CA GLN A 49 0.12 -1.16 9.33
C GLN A 49 -0.57 -0.62 8.06
N GLN A 50 0.14 0.18 7.26
CA GLN A 50 -0.37 0.73 6.00
C GLN A 50 -0.37 -0.34 4.91
N VAL A 51 0.65 -1.22 4.91
CA VAL A 51 0.72 -2.40 4.04
C VAL A 51 -0.41 -3.37 4.34
N THR A 52 -0.63 -3.71 5.61
CA THR A 52 -1.74 -4.59 6.00
C THR A 52 -3.09 -4.01 5.57
N PHE A 53 -3.29 -2.70 5.80
CA PHE A 53 -4.51 -2.03 5.39
C PHE A 53 -4.75 -2.13 3.88
N ILE A 54 -3.73 -1.81 3.07
CA ILE A 54 -3.92 -1.76 1.61
C ILE A 54 -4.09 -3.17 1.02
N ILE A 55 -3.33 -4.16 1.49
CA ILE A 55 -3.46 -5.55 1.04
C ILE A 55 -4.86 -6.08 1.37
N GLY A 56 -5.34 -5.85 2.60
CA GLY A 56 -6.69 -6.25 3.00
C GLY A 56 -7.82 -5.53 2.26
N LYS A 57 -7.57 -4.34 1.70
CA LYS A 57 -8.55 -3.63 0.86
C LYS A 57 -8.52 -4.02 -0.61
N LEU A 58 -7.39 -4.53 -1.08
CA LEU A 58 -7.21 -4.96 -2.46
C LEU A 58 -7.54 -6.44 -2.66
N ASP A 59 -7.90 -7.15 -1.58
CA ASP A 59 -8.21 -8.59 -1.59
C ASP A 59 -7.13 -9.40 -2.31
N ILE A 60 -5.88 -9.01 -2.09
CA ILE A 60 -4.74 -9.68 -2.69
C ILE A 60 -4.55 -10.96 -1.88
N ASP A 61 -5.08 -12.07 -2.41
CA ASP A 61 -4.72 -13.40 -1.99
C ASP A 61 -3.21 -13.55 -2.16
N THR A 62 -2.51 -13.41 -1.04
CA THR A 62 -1.08 -13.72 -0.93
C THR A 62 -0.93 -15.21 -0.69
N ASN A 63 -1.54 -16.02 -1.55
CA ASN A 63 -1.30 -17.45 -1.63
C ASN A 63 -0.10 -17.66 -2.56
N ASP A 64 1.08 -17.69 -1.95
CA ASP A 64 2.26 -18.38 -2.48
C ASP A 64 2.38 -19.70 -1.70
#